data_AF-J3C500-F1
#
_entry.id   AF-J3C500-F1
#
_cell.length_a   1.000
_cell.length_b   1.000
_cell.length_c   1.000
_cell.angle_alpha   90.00
_cell.angle_beta   90.00
_cell.angle_gamma   90.00
#
_symmetry.space_group_name_H-M   'P 1'
#
loop_
_entity.id
_entity.type
_entity.pdbx_description
1 polymer ?
#
loop_
_entity_poly.entity_id
_entity_poly.type
_entity_poly.pdbx_seq_one_letter_code
_entity_poly.pdbx_strand_id
1 'polypeptide(L)'
;MRKTLLTFIIISFTNFSFSQQIEKLEYCNCIEKIDNNFPTYEGKYERVCNEKTTDVGSFKNDLPDGEWISYNYKGGLISKKIIPKVN
;
A
#
# COMPACT_ATOMS: atom_id res chain seq x y z
N MET A 1 49.87 -28.60 23.81
CA MET A 1 48.43 -28.26 23.92
C MET A 1 48.10 -27.25 22.83
N ARG A 2 47.38 -27.68 21.78
CA ARG A 2 47.12 -26.88 20.56
C ARG A 2 45.66 -27.15 20.18
N LYS A 3 44.71 -26.45 20.81
CA LYS A 3 43.26 -26.68 20.63
C LYS A 3 42.41 -25.40 20.70
N THR A 4 42.96 -24.24 20.36
CA THR A 4 42.26 -22.95 20.56
C THR A 4 42.24 -22.05 19.32
N LEU A 5 42.27 -22.61 18.12
CA LEU A 5 42.07 -21.81 16.88
C LEU A 5 40.85 -22.19 16.04
N LEU A 6 40.13 -23.28 16.36
CA LEU A 6 39.00 -23.75 15.55
C LEU A 6 37.64 -23.17 15.96
N THR A 7 37.56 -22.45 17.08
CA THR A 7 36.26 -22.02 17.66
C THR A 7 35.69 -20.75 17.04
N PHE A 8 36.48 -19.95 16.31
CA PHE A 8 36.01 -18.67 15.74
C PHE A 8 35.29 -18.76 14.40
N ILE A 9 35.36 -19.90 13.68
CA ILE A 9 34.68 -20.07 12.37
C ILE A 9 33.21 -20.46 12.54
N ILE A 10 32.82 -20.96 13.72
CA ILE A 10 31.48 -21.52 13.98
C ILE A 10 30.44 -20.42 14.22
N ILE A 11 30.85 -19.19 14.58
CA ILE A 11 29.93 -18.10 14.94
C ILE A 11 29.47 -17.28 13.72
N SER A 12 30.12 -17.41 12.56
CA SER A 12 29.78 -16.62 11.36
C SER A 12 28.59 -17.15 10.55
N PHE A 13 27.92 -18.22 11.00
CA PHE A 13 26.80 -18.85 10.29
C PHE A 13 25.43 -18.68 10.96
N THR A 14 25.25 -17.72 11.87
CA THR A 14 23.89 -17.37 12.32
C THR A 14 23.19 -16.52 11.26
N ASN A 15 22.80 -17.19 10.17
CA ASN A 15 21.50 -17.13 9.53
C ASN A 15 20.78 -15.78 9.62
N PHE A 16 21.19 -14.82 8.79
CA PHE A 16 20.26 -13.79 8.33
C PHE A 16 19.77 -14.15 6.93
N SER A 17 19.05 -15.26 6.86
CA SER A 17 18.27 -15.62 5.68
C SER A 17 16.95 -14.86 5.74
N PHE A 18 16.93 -13.60 5.30
CA PHE A 18 15.66 -13.01 4.90
C PHE A 18 15.24 -13.68 3.60
N SER A 19 14.47 -14.75 3.73
CA SER A 19 13.73 -15.30 2.61
C SER A 19 12.64 -14.32 2.21
N GLN A 20 12.54 -13.99 0.92
CA GLN A 20 11.39 -13.26 0.38
C GLN A 20 10.15 -14.13 0.58
N GLN A 21 9.11 -13.55 1.18
CA GLN A 21 7.85 -14.23 1.43
C GLN A 21 6.94 -13.99 0.23
N ILE A 22 6.51 -15.07 -0.45
CA ILE A 22 5.46 -14.97 -1.47
C ILE A 22 4.14 -14.95 -0.71
N GLU A 23 3.57 -13.77 -0.49
CA GLU A 23 2.21 -13.64 0.00
C GLU A 23 1.23 -13.89 -1.15
N LYS A 24 0.36 -14.90 -1.01
CA LYS A 24 -0.74 -15.09 -1.95
C LYS A 24 -1.73 -13.94 -1.76
N LEU A 25 -1.91 -13.12 -2.77
CA LEU A 25 -3.00 -12.15 -2.79
C LEU A 25 -4.31 -12.94 -2.96
N GLU A 26 -5.15 -12.95 -1.94
CA GLU A 26 -6.54 -13.38 -2.11
C GLU A 26 -7.21 -12.51 -3.19
N TYR A 27 -8.23 -13.07 -3.87
CA TYR A 27 -8.99 -12.29 -4.85
C TYR A 27 -9.50 -11.00 -4.19
N CYS A 28 -9.02 -9.85 -4.65
CA CYS A 28 -9.34 -8.56 -4.05
C CYS A 28 -10.82 -8.23 -4.28
N ASN A 29 -11.63 -8.32 -3.23
CA ASN A 29 -12.99 -7.81 -3.23
C ASN A 29 -12.96 -6.30 -3.00
N CYS A 30 -13.00 -5.53 -4.08
CA CYS A 30 -12.91 -4.07 -4.04
C CYS A 30 -14.26 -3.41 -4.34
N ILE A 31 -14.62 -2.43 -3.53
CA ILE A 31 -15.79 -1.57 -3.69
C ILE A 31 -15.30 -0.13 -3.79
N GLU A 32 -15.81 0.60 -4.78
CA GLU A 32 -15.58 2.03 -4.93
C GLU A 32 -16.80 2.79 -4.42
N LYS A 33 -16.56 3.82 -3.62
CA LYS A 33 -17.58 4.74 -3.11
C LYS A 33 -17.29 6.12 -3.67
N ILE A 34 -18.28 6.70 -4.31
CA ILE A 34 -18.20 8.05 -4.88
C ILE A 34 -19.46 8.80 -4.44
N ASP A 35 -19.30 10.01 -3.91
CA ASP A 35 -20.42 10.80 -3.39
C ASP A 35 -21.49 11.05 -4.46
N ASN A 36 -21.08 11.52 -5.65
CA ASN A 36 -21.96 11.65 -6.81
C ASN A 36 -21.25 11.07 -8.03
N ASN A 37 -21.87 10.08 -8.69
CA ASN A 37 -21.32 9.42 -9.88
C ASN A 37 -22.17 9.57 -11.14
N PHE A 38 -23.23 10.37 -11.06
CA PHE A 38 -24.10 10.68 -12.19
C PHE A 38 -24.72 12.07 -12.01
N PRO A 39 -24.79 12.91 -13.06
CA PRO A 39 -24.28 12.67 -14.43
C PRO A 39 -22.75 12.73 -14.55
N THR A 40 -22.07 13.23 -13.52
CA THR A 40 -20.61 13.38 -13.47
C THR A 40 -20.09 12.91 -12.12
N TYR A 41 -18.80 12.61 -12.05
CA TYR A 41 -18.11 12.32 -10.79
C TYR A 41 -17.81 13.61 -10.03
N GLU A 42 -18.38 13.71 -8.84
CA GLU A 42 -18.29 14.88 -7.96
C GLU A 42 -18.23 14.45 -6.49
N GLY A 43 -17.28 15.05 -5.77
CA GLY A 43 -17.12 14.84 -4.33
C GLY A 43 -16.11 13.75 -3.98
N LYS A 44 -16.26 13.15 -2.80
CA LYS A 44 -15.25 12.24 -2.24
C LYS A 44 -15.24 10.91 -2.96
N TYR A 45 -14.04 10.35 -3.06
CA TYR A 45 -13.76 9.00 -3.53
C TYR A 45 -13.11 8.18 -2.42
N GLU A 46 -13.57 6.94 -2.27
CA GLU A 46 -12.92 5.93 -1.44
C GLU A 46 -12.95 4.58 -2.15
N ARG A 47 -11.79 3.92 -2.25
CA ARG A 47 -11.72 2.50 -2.63
C ARG A 47 -11.45 1.66 -1.41
N VAL A 48 -12.28 0.65 -1.20
CA VAL A 48 -12.15 -0.31 -0.09
C VAL A 48 -11.98 -1.70 -0.67
N CYS A 49 -10.83 -2.33 -0.43
CA CYS A 49 -10.57 -3.72 -0.83
C CYS A 49 -10.41 -4.58 0.42
N ASN A 50 -11.17 -5.68 0.51
CA ASN A 50 -11.18 -6.57 1.67
C ASN A 50 -11.36 -5.79 3.00
N GLU A 51 -12.36 -4.91 3.01
CA GLU A 51 -12.72 -4.04 4.15
C GLU A 51 -11.64 -3.02 4.57
N LYS A 52 -10.59 -2.85 3.76
CA LYS A 52 -9.52 -1.88 4.00
C LYS A 52 -9.49 -0.82 2.92
N THR A 53 -9.41 0.44 3.33
CA THR A 53 -9.25 1.57 2.42
C THR A 53 -7.90 1.48 1.72
N THR A 54 -7.93 1.40 0.38
CA THR A 54 -6.73 1.39 -0.46
C THR A 54 -6.49 2.73 -1.12
N ASP A 55 -7.54 3.52 -1.35
CA ASP A 55 -7.40 4.81 -2.02
C ASP A 55 -8.43 5.80 -1.50
N VAL A 56 -8.01 7.05 -1.31
CA VAL A 56 -8.90 8.18 -0.99
C VAL A 56 -8.56 9.38 -1.85
N GLY A 57 -9.58 10.13 -2.24
CA GLY A 57 -9.42 11.36 -3.00
C GLY A 57 -10.73 12.10 -3.19
N SER A 58 -10.75 13.01 -4.15
CA SER A 58 -11.97 13.65 -4.61
C SER A 58 -11.98 13.85 -6.11
N PHE A 59 -13.17 13.96 -6.67
CA PHE A 59 -13.43 14.36 -8.05
C PHE A 59 -14.14 15.71 -8.07
N LYS A 60 -13.86 16.50 -9.10
CA LYS A 60 -14.60 17.69 -9.50
C LYS A 60 -14.64 17.75 -11.02
N ASN A 61 -15.85 17.83 -11.60
CA ASN A 61 -16.13 17.80 -13.03
C ASN A 61 -15.44 16.62 -13.75
N ASP A 62 -15.61 15.40 -13.24
CA ASP A 62 -14.98 14.16 -13.76
C ASP A 62 -13.45 14.09 -13.64
N LEU A 63 -12.81 15.12 -13.07
CA LEU A 63 -11.36 15.19 -12.90
C LEU A 63 -10.98 14.96 -11.44
N PRO A 64 -9.89 14.21 -11.18
CA PRO A 64 -9.30 14.14 -9.84
C PRO A 64 -8.97 15.54 -9.31
N ASP A 65 -9.42 15.84 -8.10
CA ASP A 65 -9.25 17.14 -7.43
C ASP A 65 -8.52 16.95 -6.10
N GLY A 66 -7.55 17.83 -5.83
CA GLY A 66 -6.92 17.92 -4.51
C GLY A 66 -6.03 16.74 -4.14
N GLU A 67 -6.06 16.34 -2.88
CA GLU A 67 -5.17 15.32 -2.33
C GLU A 67 -5.66 13.91 -2.66
N TRP A 68 -4.76 13.08 -3.18
CA TRP A 68 -4.96 11.67 -3.45
C TRP A 68 -3.95 10.83 -2.68
N ILE A 69 -4.44 9.83 -1.96
CA ILE A 69 -3.62 8.96 -1.12
C ILE A 69 -3.93 7.50 -1.45
N SER A 70 -2.87 6.70 -1.64
CA SER A 70 -2.97 5.25 -1.83
C SER A 70 -2.25 4.51 -0.72
N TYR A 71 -2.86 3.42 -0.25
CA TYR A 71 -2.38 2.53 0.80
C TYR A 71 -2.23 1.11 0.26
N ASN A 72 -1.28 0.36 0.81
CA ASN A 72 -1.18 -1.07 0.58
C ASN A 72 -2.21 -1.83 1.42
N TYR A 73 -2.39 -3.13 1.15
CA TYR A 73 -3.33 -4.00 1.88
C TYR A 73 -3.03 -4.14 3.40
N LYS A 74 -1.85 -3.70 3.87
CA LYS A 74 -1.51 -3.61 5.30
C LYS A 74 -1.82 -2.23 5.90
N GLY A 75 -2.36 -1.29 5.12
CA GLY A 75 -2.62 0.10 5.53
C GLY A 75 -1.39 1.01 5.45
N GLY A 76 -0.27 0.53 4.93
CA GLY A 76 0.94 1.33 4.75
C GLY A 76 0.80 2.30 3.58
N LEU A 77 1.22 3.55 3.76
CA LEU A 77 1.21 4.57 2.72
C LEU A 77 2.08 4.13 1.53
N ILE A 78 1.48 4.03 0.34
CA ILE A 78 2.20 3.81 -0.92
C ILE A 78 2.52 5.17 -1.55
N SER A 79 1.53 6.06 -1.64
CA SER A 79 1.71 7.34 -2.29
C SER A 79 0.76 8.40 -1.75
N LYS A 80 1.19 9.66 -1.84
CA LYS A 80 0.40 10.85 -1.57
C LYS A 80 0.72 11.89 -2.63
N LYS A 81 -0.29 12.33 -3.38
CA LYS A 81 -0.15 13.28 -4.49
C LYS A 81 -1.11 14.44 -4.30
N ILE A 82 -0.64 15.66 -4.52
CA ILE A 82 -1.48 16.85 -4.58
C ILE A 82 -1.76 17.14 -6.05
N ILE A 83 -3.02 17.01 -6.44
CA ILE A 83 -3.52 17.37 -7.77
C ILE A 83 -4.00 18.82 -7.69
N PRO A 84 -3.61 19.68 -8.67
CA PRO A 84 -4.10 21.05 -8.73
C PRO A 84 -5.63 21.06 -8.70
N LYS A 85 -6.19 21.98 -7.91
CA LYS A 85 -7.64 22.06 -7.80
C LYS A 85 -8.27 22.47 -9.13
N VAL A 86 -9.35 21.79 -9.49
CA VAL A 86 -10.22 22.14 -10.59
C VAL A 86 -10.98 23.39 -10.18
N ASN A 87 -10.90 24.45 -11.00
CA ASN A 87 -11.63 25.70 -10.75
C ASN A 87 -13.08 25.59 -11.22
#